data_AF-A0A3S1KXV8-F1
#
_entry.id   AF-A0A3S1KXV8-F1
#
_cell.length_a   1.000
_cell.length_b   1.000
_cell.length_c   1.000
_cell.angle_alpha   90.00
_cell.angle_beta   90.00
_cell.angle_gamma   90.00
#
_symmetry.space_group_name_H-M   'P 1'
#
loop_
_entity.id
_entity.type
_entity.pdbx_description
1 polymer ?
#
loop_
_entity_poly.entity_id
_entity_poly.type
_entity_poly.pdbx_seq_one_letter_code
_entity_poly.pdbx_strand_id
1 'polypeptide(L)'
;RKPSAIDLRDYFLACFHEDDNLLTRATREVVRAHLEGRDGLKLAELSTALRELPVISIRKYALEHGFAFFWRSLQLSNAEFDTICDDIESLIQEFKALHYAIMKLGQIGDEALAVRIFEKLDVLDAMERSLKRRLAHTYRLWCDTRGLLHAPRHDVEDAVA
;
A
#
# COMPACT_ATOMS: atom_id res chain seq x y z
N ARG A 1 7.34 3.70 -27.84
CA ARG A 1 7.42 2.23 -28.02
C ARG A 1 6.49 1.56 -27.01
N LYS A 2 5.80 0.45 -27.35
CA LYS A 2 5.06 -0.32 -26.34
C LYS A 2 6.05 -1.08 -25.44
N PRO A 3 5.90 -1.07 -24.11
CA PRO A 3 6.81 -1.79 -23.22
C PRO A 3 6.75 -3.29 -23.51
N SER A 4 7.91 -3.91 -23.57
CA SER A 4 8.06 -5.36 -23.64
C SER A 4 7.71 -6.01 -22.29
N ALA A 5 7.56 -7.33 -22.27
CA ALA A 5 7.32 -8.04 -21.03
C ALA A 5 8.49 -7.92 -20.04
N ILE A 6 9.72 -7.77 -20.54
CA ILE A 6 10.91 -7.52 -19.70
C ILE A 6 10.84 -6.12 -19.08
N ASP A 7 10.47 -5.09 -19.86
CA ASP A 7 10.34 -3.72 -19.35
C ASP A 7 9.31 -3.64 -18.21
N LEU A 8 8.17 -4.33 -18.37
CA LEU A 8 7.11 -4.40 -17.35
C LEU A 8 7.57 -5.14 -16.09
N ARG A 9 8.31 -6.24 -16.26
CA ARG A 9 8.89 -7.00 -15.14
C ARG A 9 9.86 -6.14 -14.35
N ASP A 10 10.77 -5.46 -15.03
CA ASP A 10 11.83 -4.68 -14.39
C ASP A 10 11.25 -3.44 -13.69
N TYR A 11 10.25 -2.81 -14.30
CA TYR A 11 9.47 -1.74 -13.67
C TYR A 11 8.73 -2.22 -12.41
N PHE A 12 8.05 -3.37 -12.47
CA PHE A 12 7.37 -3.94 -11.30
C PHE A 12 8.37 -4.18 -10.16
N LEU A 13 9.51 -4.82 -10.43
CA LEU A 13 10.56 -5.07 -9.44
C LEU A 13 11.22 -3.79 -8.89
N ALA A 14 11.21 -2.70 -9.66
CA ALA A 14 11.77 -1.42 -9.22
C ALA A 14 10.83 -0.67 -8.26
N CYS A 15 9.51 -0.82 -8.42
CA CYS A 15 8.52 -0.04 -7.69
C CYS A 15 7.74 -0.84 -6.63
N PHE A 16 7.72 -2.16 -6.72
CA PHE A 16 6.89 -3.00 -5.87
C PHE A 16 7.64 -3.45 -4.61
N HIS A 17 7.23 -2.90 -3.47
CA HIS A 17 7.74 -3.29 -2.15
C HIS A 17 6.77 -4.26 -1.46
N GLU A 18 7.01 -5.57 -1.62
CA GLU A 18 6.17 -6.64 -1.07
C GLU A 18 6.06 -6.55 0.46
N ASP A 19 7.18 -6.27 1.14
CA ASP A 19 7.30 -6.34 2.60
C ASP A 19 7.31 -4.99 3.32
N ASP A 20 7.16 -3.86 2.62
CA ASP A 20 7.07 -2.53 3.25
C ASP A 20 5.78 -1.81 2.86
N ASN A 21 4.94 -1.55 3.87
CA ASN A 21 3.76 -0.70 3.76
C ASN A 21 4.10 0.71 4.21
N LEU A 22 4.83 1.43 3.34
CA LEU A 22 5.40 2.75 3.65
C LEU A 22 4.41 3.72 4.30
N LEU A 23 3.18 3.82 3.76
CA LEU A 23 2.16 4.73 4.30
C LEU A 23 1.73 4.35 5.72
N THR A 24 1.46 3.08 5.98
CA THR A 24 1.05 2.58 7.30
C THR A 24 2.19 2.75 8.31
N ARG A 25 3.41 2.39 7.92
CA ARG A 25 4.61 2.56 8.75
C ARG A 25 4.87 4.03 9.06
N ALA A 26 4.86 4.91 8.07
CA ALA A 26 5.07 6.34 8.26
C ALA A 26 3.98 6.95 9.16
N THR A 27 2.72 6.57 8.96
CA THR A 27 1.61 7.02 9.81
C THR A 27 1.82 6.59 11.26
N ARG A 28 2.23 5.34 11.49
CA ARG A 28 2.58 4.83 12.83
C ARG A 28 3.68 5.64 13.49
N GLU A 29 4.75 5.95 12.76
CA GLU A 29 5.86 6.73 13.30
C GLU A 29 5.44 8.17 13.65
N VAL A 30 4.62 8.81 12.80
CA VAL A 30 4.10 10.15 13.06
C VAL A 30 3.23 10.17 14.32
N VAL A 31 2.28 9.24 14.45
CA VAL A 31 1.42 9.11 15.63
C VAL A 31 2.26 8.89 16.89
N ARG A 32 3.22 7.96 16.84
CA ARG A 32 4.13 7.68 17.96
C ARG A 32 4.92 8.91 18.37
N ALA A 33 5.50 9.64 17.42
CA ALA A 33 6.28 10.85 17.71
C ALA A 33 5.47 11.93 18.45
N HIS A 34 4.20 12.12 18.06
CA HIS A 34 3.32 13.10 18.71
C HIS A 34 2.85 12.66 20.09
N LEU A 35 2.64 11.36 20.31
CA LEU A 35 2.30 10.81 21.63
C LEU A 35 3.47 10.92 22.61
N GLU A 36 4.69 10.70 22.13
CA GLU A 36 5.92 10.80 22.93
C GLU A 36 6.40 12.24 23.13
N GLY A 37 5.82 13.20 22.41
CA GLY A 37 6.28 14.59 22.41
C GLY A 37 7.70 14.75 21.84
N ARG A 38 8.12 13.84 20.95
CA ARG A 38 9.48 13.85 20.38
C ARG A 38 9.77 15.19 19.72
N ASP A 39 10.93 15.76 20.01
CA ASP A 39 11.40 17.03 19.46
C ASP A 39 10.41 18.21 19.63
N GLY A 40 9.57 18.17 20.68
CA GLY A 40 8.61 19.22 20.98
C GLY A 40 7.29 19.15 20.19
N LEU A 41 7.07 18.06 19.44
CA LEU A 41 5.80 17.80 18.76
C LEU A 41 4.65 17.72 19.77
N LYS A 42 3.49 18.30 19.43
CA LYS A 42 2.31 18.30 20.31
C LYS A 42 1.23 17.42 19.74
N LEU A 43 0.52 16.68 20.60
CA LEU A 43 -0.60 15.85 20.17
C LEU A 43 -1.67 16.62 19.35
N ALA A 44 -1.91 17.89 19.69
CA ALA A 44 -2.82 18.77 18.96
C ALA A 44 -2.43 19.02 17.49
N GLU A 45 -1.15 18.85 17.14
CA GLU A 45 -0.62 19.07 15.78
C GLU A 45 -0.82 17.84 14.88
N LEU A 46 -1.25 16.70 15.45
CA LEU A 46 -1.43 15.44 14.73
C LEU A 46 -2.42 15.54 13.56
N SER A 47 -3.48 16.36 13.73
CA SER A 47 -4.45 16.62 12.66
C SER A 47 -3.82 17.33 11.46
N THR A 48 -2.85 18.21 11.70
CA THR A 48 -2.10 18.88 10.63
C THR A 48 -1.06 17.94 10.02
N ALA A 49 -0.34 17.18 10.85
CA ALA A 49 0.70 16.25 10.39
C ALA A 49 0.18 15.15 9.46
N LEU A 50 -1.06 14.69 9.67
CA LEU A 50 -1.70 13.61 8.90
C LEU A 50 -2.88 14.07 8.05
N ARG A 51 -3.01 15.38 7.79
CA ARG A 51 -4.12 15.97 7.02
C ARG A 51 -4.30 15.35 5.63
N GLU A 52 -3.19 15.02 4.97
CA GLU A 52 -3.20 14.48 3.60
C GLU A 52 -3.37 12.95 3.56
N LEU A 53 -3.47 12.27 4.72
CA LEU A 53 -3.60 10.81 4.77
C LEU A 53 -4.75 10.29 3.87
N PRO A 54 -5.96 10.89 3.86
CA PRO A 54 -7.04 10.45 2.98
C PRO A 54 -6.74 10.59 1.49
N VAL A 55 -5.99 11.63 1.10
CA VAL A 55 -5.62 11.88 -0.29
C VAL A 55 -4.56 10.87 -0.76
N ILE A 56 -3.58 10.59 0.10
CA ILE A 56 -2.51 9.64 -0.20
C ILE A 56 -3.05 8.21 -0.22
N SER A 57 -3.97 7.85 0.69
CA SER A 57 -4.53 6.49 0.76
C SER A 57 -5.35 6.10 -0.46
N ILE A 58 -5.93 7.05 -1.21
CA ILE A 58 -6.61 6.77 -2.49
C ILE A 58 -5.65 6.12 -3.50
N ARG A 59 -4.34 6.40 -3.43
CA ARG A 59 -3.35 5.78 -4.32
C ARG A 59 -3.26 4.25 -4.14
N LYS A 60 -3.85 3.67 -3.10
CA LYS A 60 -3.92 2.21 -2.92
C LYS A 60 -4.76 1.51 -3.99
N TYR A 61 -5.68 2.21 -4.68
CA TYR A 61 -6.36 1.66 -5.86
C TYR A 61 -5.39 1.27 -7.00
N ALA A 62 -4.12 1.73 -6.97
CA ALA A 62 -3.11 1.24 -7.89
C ALA A 62 -2.90 -0.29 -7.80
N LEU A 63 -3.17 -0.92 -6.65
CA LEU A 63 -3.15 -2.38 -6.50
C LEU A 63 -4.20 -3.03 -7.41
N GLU A 64 -5.41 -2.46 -7.47
CA GLU A 64 -6.51 -2.94 -8.31
C GLU A 64 -6.10 -2.93 -9.78
N HIS A 65 -5.48 -1.84 -10.24
CA HIS A 65 -4.97 -1.75 -11.61
C HIS A 65 -3.85 -2.76 -11.89
N GLY A 66 -2.98 -3.03 -10.92
CA GLY A 66 -1.98 -4.10 -11.02
C GLY A 66 -2.64 -5.48 -11.19
N PHE A 67 -3.63 -5.79 -10.36
CA PHE A 67 -4.41 -7.01 -10.48
C PHE A 67 -5.14 -7.10 -11.82
N ALA A 68 -5.86 -6.06 -12.23
CA ALA A 68 -6.61 -6.01 -13.48
C ALA A 68 -5.71 -6.28 -14.70
N PHE A 69 -4.49 -5.73 -14.69
CA PHE A 69 -3.51 -6.01 -15.72
C PHE A 69 -3.18 -7.51 -15.78
N PHE A 70 -2.80 -8.12 -14.66
CA PHE A 70 -2.40 -9.53 -14.63
C PHE A 70 -3.58 -10.46 -14.89
N TRP A 71 -4.76 -10.20 -14.33
CA TRP A 71 -5.97 -10.97 -14.55
C TRP A 71 -6.33 -11.06 -16.03
N ARG A 72 -6.36 -9.91 -16.71
CA ARG A 72 -6.59 -9.88 -18.16
C ARG A 72 -5.48 -10.58 -18.93
N SER A 73 -4.22 -10.39 -18.52
CA SER A 73 -3.06 -10.96 -19.21
C SER A 73 -2.92 -12.48 -19.03
N LEU A 74 -3.53 -13.05 -17.99
CA LEU A 74 -3.53 -14.47 -17.65
C LEU A 74 -4.88 -15.15 -17.92
N GLN A 75 -5.92 -14.39 -18.28
CA GLN A 75 -7.29 -14.86 -18.51
C GLN A 75 -7.87 -15.60 -17.27
N LEU A 76 -7.64 -15.03 -16.08
CA LEU A 76 -8.14 -15.57 -14.81
C LEU A 76 -9.63 -15.28 -14.59
N SER A 77 -10.24 -15.98 -13.62
CA SER A 77 -11.67 -15.85 -13.28
C SER A 77 -12.01 -14.47 -12.71
N ASN A 78 -13.11 -13.87 -13.17
CA ASN A 78 -13.59 -12.57 -12.66
C ASN A 78 -14.08 -12.64 -11.20
N ALA A 79 -14.60 -13.78 -10.73
CA ALA A 79 -15.15 -13.87 -9.37
C ALA A 79 -14.08 -13.64 -8.29
N GLU A 80 -12.85 -14.12 -8.52
CA GLU A 80 -11.73 -13.88 -7.62
C GLU A 80 -11.25 -12.42 -7.69
N PHE A 81 -11.34 -11.79 -8.87
CA PHE A 81 -11.01 -10.39 -9.04
C PHE A 81 -11.97 -9.47 -8.29
N ASP A 82 -13.27 -9.75 -8.34
CA ASP A 82 -14.28 -8.98 -7.61
C ASP A 82 -14.01 -9.00 -6.09
N THR A 83 -13.63 -10.16 -5.54
CA THR A 83 -13.23 -10.28 -4.13
C THR A 83 -12.00 -9.44 -3.81
N ILE A 84 -11.02 -9.37 -4.72
CA ILE A 84 -9.83 -8.53 -4.56
C ILE A 84 -10.19 -7.04 -4.57
N CYS A 85 -11.13 -6.63 -5.44
CA CYS A 85 -11.63 -5.25 -5.46
C CYS A 85 -12.30 -4.88 -4.13
N ASP A 86 -13.13 -5.78 -3.57
CA ASP A 86 -13.77 -5.58 -2.27
C ASP A 86 -12.75 -5.47 -1.13
N ASP A 87 -11.69 -6.28 -1.15
CA ASP A 87 -10.59 -6.23 -0.17
C ASP A 87 -9.83 -4.88 -0.25
N ILE A 88 -9.62 -4.35 -1.46
CA ILE A 88 -8.96 -3.04 -1.68
C ILE A 88 -9.87 -1.90 -1.23
N GLU A 89 -11.16 -1.95 -1.54
CA GLU A 89 -12.14 -0.97 -1.07
C GLU A 89 -12.18 -0.95 0.46
N SER A 90 -12.22 -2.13 1.08
CA SER A 90 -12.16 -2.29 2.54
C SER A 90 -10.89 -1.66 3.12
N LEU A 91 -9.72 -1.89 2.52
CA LEU A 91 -8.46 -1.26 2.94
C LEU A 91 -8.55 0.28 2.94
N ILE A 92 -9.16 0.85 1.91
CA ILE A 92 -9.26 2.30 1.74
C ILE A 92 -10.26 2.91 2.73
N GLN A 93 -11.40 2.25 2.96
CA GLN A 93 -12.34 2.65 4.01
C GLN A 93 -11.71 2.56 5.41
N GLU A 94 -10.87 1.55 5.66
CA GLU A 94 -10.15 1.43 6.92
C GLU A 94 -9.12 2.57 7.11
N PHE A 95 -8.44 3.03 6.04
CA PHE A 95 -7.59 4.23 6.12
C PHE A 95 -8.40 5.49 6.45
N LYS A 96 -9.58 5.65 5.85
CA LYS A 96 -10.48 6.77 6.14
C LYS A 96 -10.94 6.75 7.60
N ALA A 97 -11.34 5.59 8.12
CA ALA A 97 -11.73 5.43 9.53
C ALA A 97 -10.55 5.68 10.49
N LEU A 98 -9.33 5.25 10.12
CA LEU A 98 -8.12 5.57 10.88
C LEU A 98 -7.89 7.08 10.96
N HIS A 99 -8.00 7.80 9.85
CA HIS A 99 -7.82 9.25 9.82
C HIS A 99 -8.77 9.97 10.78
N TYR A 100 -10.04 9.59 10.82
CA TYR A 100 -11.00 10.16 11.78
C TYR A 100 -10.61 9.88 13.24
N ALA A 101 -10.14 8.67 13.55
CA ALA A 101 -9.68 8.33 14.89
C ALA A 101 -8.47 9.18 15.30
N ILE A 102 -7.53 9.38 14.38
CA ILE A 102 -6.33 10.22 14.58
C ILE A 102 -6.71 11.69 14.82
N MET A 103 -7.64 12.24 14.04
CA MET A 103 -8.14 13.61 14.26
C MET A 103 -8.75 13.76 15.65
N LYS A 104 -9.56 12.78 16.07
CA LYS A 104 -10.17 12.76 17.40
C LYS A 104 -9.12 12.68 18.50
N LEU A 105 -8.09 11.84 18.35
CA LEU A 105 -6.98 11.74 19.31
C LEU A 105 -6.29 13.08 19.52
N GLY A 106 -5.99 13.81 18.43
CA GLY A 106 -5.36 15.13 18.52
C GLY A 106 -6.19 16.16 19.28
N GLN A 107 -7.52 16.02 19.30
CA GLN A 107 -8.43 16.96 19.99
C GLN A 107 -8.60 16.66 21.47
N ILE A 108 -8.76 15.38 21.84
CA ILE A 108 -9.17 15.00 23.21
C ILE A 108 -8.05 14.35 24.04
N GLY A 109 -6.97 13.90 23.40
CA GLY A 109 -5.82 13.32 24.10
C GLY A 109 -6.08 12.01 24.84
N ASP A 110 -7.08 11.25 24.43
CA ASP A 110 -7.49 9.99 25.08
C ASP A 110 -6.51 8.84 24.77
N GLU A 111 -5.85 8.32 25.81
CA GLU A 111 -4.90 7.21 25.71
C GLU A 111 -5.54 5.91 25.21
N ALA A 112 -6.80 5.63 25.57
CA ALA A 112 -7.51 4.45 25.07
C ALA A 112 -7.75 4.54 23.55
N LEU A 113 -7.89 5.76 23.02
CA LEU A 113 -7.99 5.98 21.58
C LEU A 113 -6.64 5.79 20.88
N ALA A 114 -5.53 6.16 21.53
CA ALA A 114 -4.19 5.91 21.01
C ALA A 114 -3.93 4.40 20.84
N VAL A 115 -4.29 3.58 21.82
CA VAL A 115 -4.19 2.10 21.72
C VAL A 115 -4.95 1.58 20.51
N ARG A 116 -6.23 1.98 20.37
CA ARG A 116 -7.08 1.57 19.23
C ARG A 116 -6.51 2.00 17.87
N ILE A 117 -5.85 3.15 17.81
CA ILE A 117 -5.18 3.62 16.58
C ILE A 117 -4.04 2.67 16.18
N PHE A 118 -3.22 2.22 17.14
CA PHE A 118 -2.15 1.27 16.85
C PHE A 118 -2.67 -0.11 16.44
N GLU A 119 -3.72 -0.61 17.08
CA GLU A 119 -4.40 -1.85 16.67
C GLU A 119 -4.92 -1.73 15.22
N LYS A 120 -5.52 -0.59 14.88
CA LYS A 120 -6.04 -0.33 13.54
C LYS A 120 -4.92 -0.23 12.49
N LEU A 121 -3.77 0.33 12.87
CA LEU A 121 -2.56 0.34 12.03
C LEU A 121 -2.01 -1.08 11.82
N ASP A 122 -2.12 -1.98 12.81
CA ASP A 122 -1.73 -3.39 12.65
C ASP A 122 -2.66 -4.11 11.66
N VAL A 123 -3.97 -3.87 11.76
CA VAL A 123 -4.97 -4.39 10.82
C VAL A 123 -4.70 -3.91 9.40
N LEU A 124 -4.49 -2.61 9.20
CA LEU A 124 -4.15 -2.03 7.89
C LEU A 124 -2.87 -2.62 7.30
N ASP A 125 -1.84 -2.83 8.13
CA ASP A 125 -0.59 -3.45 7.70
C ASP A 125 -0.82 -4.90 7.22
N ALA A 126 -1.59 -5.68 7.97
CA ALA A 126 -1.93 -7.06 7.62
C ALA A 126 -2.76 -7.14 6.32
N MET A 127 -3.77 -6.28 6.17
CA MET A 127 -4.60 -6.20 4.96
C MET A 127 -3.76 -5.87 3.73
N GLU A 128 -2.95 -4.80 3.79
CA GLU A 128 -2.10 -4.39 2.65
C GLU A 128 -1.04 -5.46 2.32
N ARG A 129 -0.42 -6.10 3.33
CA ARG A 129 0.53 -7.21 3.10
C ARG A 129 -0.14 -8.39 2.41
N SER A 130 -1.36 -8.75 2.82
CA SER A 130 -2.12 -9.85 2.21
C SER A 130 -2.35 -9.58 0.72
N LEU A 131 -2.84 -8.38 0.38
CA LEU A 131 -3.04 -7.93 -1.00
C LEU A 131 -1.74 -7.92 -1.80
N LYS A 132 -0.66 -7.37 -1.25
CA LYS A 132 0.66 -7.36 -1.91
C LYS A 132 1.21 -8.75 -2.16
N ARG A 133 1.13 -9.67 -1.20
CA ARG A 133 1.58 -11.06 -1.38
C ARG A 133 0.80 -11.77 -2.48
N ARG A 134 -0.52 -11.55 -2.55
CA ARG A 134 -1.35 -12.04 -3.65
C ARG A 134 -0.89 -11.46 -4.98
N LEU A 135 -0.69 -10.14 -5.06
CA LEU A 135 -0.21 -9.47 -6.28
C LEU A 135 1.17 -9.99 -6.72
N ALA A 136 2.09 -10.17 -5.78
CA ALA A 136 3.41 -10.72 -6.01
C ALA A 136 3.34 -12.16 -6.54
N HIS A 137 2.43 -12.97 -5.99
CA HIS A 137 2.18 -14.32 -6.49
C HIS A 137 1.65 -14.31 -7.93
N THR A 138 0.66 -13.46 -8.24
CA THR A 138 0.13 -13.33 -9.61
C THR A 138 1.20 -12.81 -10.57
N TYR A 139 2.04 -11.86 -10.15
CA TYR A 139 3.19 -11.40 -10.91
C TYR A 139 4.19 -12.53 -11.21
N ARG A 140 4.51 -13.38 -10.22
CA ARG A 140 5.39 -14.54 -10.41
C ARG A 140 4.80 -15.54 -11.42
N LEU A 141 3.50 -15.83 -11.34
CA LEU A 141 2.78 -16.64 -12.33
C LEU A 141 2.83 -16.03 -13.74
N TRP A 142 2.65 -14.71 -13.83
CA TRP A 142 2.76 -13.98 -15.08
C TRP A 142 4.16 -14.05 -15.71
N CYS A 143 5.21 -14.01 -14.88
CA CYS A 143 6.59 -14.19 -15.33
C CYS A 143 6.86 -15.61 -15.80
N ASP A 144 6.39 -16.61 -15.05
CA ASP A 144 6.59 -18.04 -15.35
C ASP A 144 5.98 -18.42 -16.71
N THR A 145 4.72 -18.03 -16.93
CA THR A 145 4.01 -18.24 -18.21
C THR A 145 4.66 -17.56 -19.43
N ARG A 146 5.65 -16.69 -19.21
CA ARG A 146 6.41 -15.97 -20.24
C ARG A 146 7.90 -16.30 -20.24
N GLY A 147 8.35 -17.25 -19.43
CA GLY A 147 9.77 -17.63 -19.32
C GLY A 147 10.66 -16.52 -18.75
N LEU A 148 10.11 -15.61 -17.94
CA LEU A 148 10.83 -14.42 -17.45
C LEU A 148 11.49 -14.61 -16.08
N LEU A 149 11.23 -15.71 -15.38
CA LEU A 149 11.76 -15.97 -14.02
C LEU A 149 13.28 -15.98 -13.94
N HIS A 150 13.94 -16.41 -15.02
CA HIS A 150 15.40 -16.55 -15.09
C HIS A 150 16.05 -15.57 -16.08
N ALA A 151 15.27 -14.69 -16.72
CA ALA A 151 15.82 -13.73 -17.66
C ALA A 151 16.60 -12.64 -16.88
N PRO A 152 17.80 -12.24 -17.36
CA PRO A 152 18.59 -11.18 -16.70
C PRO A 152 17.79 -9.87 -16.63
N ARG A 153 18.00 -9.12 -15.55
CA ARG A 153 17.41 -7.79 -15.37
C ARG A 153 18.10 -6.82 -16.34
N HIS A 154 17.34 -6.01 -17.07
CA HIS A 154 17.93 -4.90 -17.78
C HIS A 154 18.02 -3.72 -16.81
N ASP A 155 19.21 -3.17 -16.65
CA ASP A 155 19.37 -1.93 -15.90
C ASP A 155 18.65 -0.82 -16.66
N VAL A 156 17.78 -0.09 -15.94
CA VAL A 156 16.88 0.92 -16.52
C VAL A 156 17.66 2.13 -17.09
N GLU A 157 18.99 2.17 -16.93
CA GLU A 157 19.86 3.21 -17.47
C GLU A 157 19.92 3.23 -19.01
N ASP A 158 19.65 2.12 -19.69
CA ASP A 158 19.72 2.05 -21.17
C ASP A 158 18.44 2.54 -21.89
N ALA A 159 17.40 2.94 -21.16
CA ALA A 159 16.12 3.37 -21.75
C ALA A 159 15.99 4.89 -21.95
N VAL A 160 16.99 5.70 -21.54
CA VAL A 160 16.96 7.17 -21.59
C VAL A 160 18.11 7.77 -22.41
N ALA A 161 18.71 7.00 -23.31
CA ALA A 161 19.69 7.49 -24.29
C ALA A 161 19.08 7.59 -25.70
#